data_AF-A0A3M1DEA1-F1
#
_entry.id   AF-A0A3M1DEA1-F1
#
_cell.length_a   1.000
_cell.length_b   1.000
_cell.length_c   1.000
_cell.angle_alpha   90.00
_cell.angle_beta   90.00
_cell.angle_gamma   90.00
#
_symmetry.space_group_name_H-M   'P 1'
#
loop_
_entity.id
_entity.type
_entity.pdbx_description
1 polymer ?
#
loop_
_entity_poly.entity_id
_entity_poly.type
_entity_poly.pdbx_seq_one_letter_code
_entity_poly.pdbx_strand_id
1 'polypeptide(L)'
;MKGKLYSILTAVIITVTPLLCSPAADNNGPARDAAVDSHSEIQKTYRQLSRIVDRWHTAVLRGKTHQAAKLEHSLETVMSADLEAHRRKLRRAARQVALSNPTSATDSSLAAKRGKTFRKLRSLLRTKEHLLRSFQRSRAFSNRYRLAGDYLEILRWQLGSQRTWLAEKSGQQVQP
;
A
#
# COMPACT_ATOMS: atom_id res chain seq x y z
N MET A 1 -4.34 18.69 -71.54
CA MET A 1 -4.40 18.05 -70.20
C MET A 1 -4.65 19.15 -69.18
N LYS A 2 -5.91 19.31 -68.76
CA LYS A 2 -6.33 20.29 -67.74
C LYS A 2 -6.62 19.51 -66.46
N GLY A 3 -6.01 19.89 -65.34
CA GLY A 3 -6.42 19.32 -64.07
C GLY A 3 -5.49 19.60 -62.88
N LYS A 4 -6.08 20.29 -61.91
CA LYS A 4 -5.83 20.23 -60.45
C LYS A 4 -4.71 21.07 -59.86
N LEU A 5 -5.12 22.18 -59.26
CA LEU A 5 -4.67 22.59 -57.93
C LEU A 5 -5.92 23.04 -57.15
N TYR A 6 -6.51 22.11 -56.40
CA TYR A 6 -7.55 22.46 -55.43
C TYR A 6 -6.85 22.83 -54.13
N SER A 7 -7.02 24.10 -53.74
CA SER A 7 -6.74 24.63 -52.43
C SER A 7 -7.59 23.90 -51.39
N ILE A 8 -6.96 23.19 -50.45
CA ILE A 8 -7.64 22.62 -49.29
C ILE A 8 -7.21 23.45 -48.08
N LEU A 9 -8.04 24.44 -47.76
CA LEU A 9 -8.05 25.15 -46.50
C LEU A 9 -8.69 24.22 -45.46
N THR A 10 -7.88 23.47 -44.72
CA THR A 10 -8.37 22.67 -43.59
C THR A 10 -8.28 23.49 -42.30
N ALA A 11 -9.45 23.72 -41.72
CA ALA A 11 -9.70 24.49 -40.52
C ALA A 11 -8.91 24.00 -39.30
N VAL A 12 -8.23 24.92 -38.62
CA VAL A 12 -7.75 24.73 -37.25
C VAL A 12 -8.87 25.16 -36.31
N ILE A 13 -9.66 24.19 -35.83
CA ILE A 13 -10.61 24.43 -34.75
C ILE A 13 -9.80 24.49 -33.45
N ILE A 14 -9.60 25.71 -32.94
CA ILE A 14 -9.02 25.94 -31.61
C ILE A 14 -10.12 25.61 -30.59
N THR A 15 -10.08 24.40 -30.04
CA THR A 15 -10.90 24.04 -28.88
C THR A 15 -10.28 24.67 -27.63
N VAL A 16 -10.68 25.90 -27.32
CA VAL A 16 -10.46 26.51 -26.00
C VAL A 16 -11.26 25.67 -25.01
N THR A 17 -10.56 24.81 -24.27
CA THR A 17 -11.19 24.03 -23.20
C THR A 17 -11.33 24.95 -21.99
N PRO A 18 -12.55 25.19 -21.47
CA PRO A 18 -12.71 26.04 -20.30
C PRO A 18 -12.09 25.36 -19.07
N LEU A 19 -11.29 26.16 -18.35
CA LEU A 19 -10.80 25.88 -17.00
C LEU A 19 -11.96 25.45 -16.10
N LEU A 20 -12.08 24.14 -15.87
CA LEU A 20 -12.93 23.62 -14.82
C LEU A 20 -12.28 23.92 -13.47
N CYS A 21 -12.98 24.79 -12.73
CA CYS A 21 -12.92 25.01 -11.30
C CYS A 21 -12.07 24.01 -10.52
N SER A 22 -10.95 24.49 -9.98
CA SER A 22 -10.36 23.87 -8.80
C SER A 22 -11.35 23.96 -7.66
N PRO A 23 -11.81 22.84 -7.04
CA PRO A 23 -12.37 22.95 -5.72
C PRO A 23 -11.26 23.44 -4.79
N ALA A 24 -11.54 24.48 -4.03
CA ALA A 24 -10.69 24.95 -2.95
C ALA A 24 -10.27 23.73 -2.11
N ALA A 25 -8.97 23.45 -2.09
CA ALA A 25 -8.39 22.38 -1.30
C ALA A 25 -8.57 22.73 0.18
N ASP A 26 -9.66 22.24 0.76
CA ASP A 26 -9.83 22.17 2.19
C ASP A 26 -8.73 21.24 2.74
N ASN A 27 -7.68 21.84 3.32
CA ASN A 27 -6.40 21.19 3.62
C ASN A 27 -6.48 20.13 4.74
N ASN A 28 -7.68 19.74 5.19
CA ASN A 28 -7.89 18.84 6.32
C ASN A 28 -8.63 17.52 5.99
N GLY A 29 -9.08 17.29 4.75
CA GLY A 29 -9.93 16.12 4.40
C GLY A 29 -9.23 14.81 3.99
N PRO A 30 -8.40 14.75 2.93
CA PRO A 30 -8.08 13.47 2.27
C PRO A 30 -7.01 12.62 2.96
N ALA A 31 -6.17 13.22 3.80
CA ALA A 31 -5.07 12.50 4.46
C ALA A 31 -5.53 11.70 5.69
N ARG A 32 -6.63 12.12 6.33
CA ARG A 32 -7.21 11.46 7.50
C ARG A 32 -7.97 10.21 7.05
N ASP A 33 -8.77 10.32 5.99
CA ASP A 33 -9.53 9.20 5.43
C ASP A 33 -8.61 8.10 4.87
N ALA A 34 -7.57 8.47 4.10
CA ALA A 34 -6.60 7.50 3.58
C ALA A 34 -5.80 6.76 4.67
N ALA A 35 -5.62 7.38 5.85
CA ALA A 35 -4.95 6.75 6.99
C ALA A 35 -5.88 5.79 7.74
N VAL A 36 -7.16 6.16 7.90
CA VAL A 36 -8.20 5.31 8.49
C VAL A 36 -8.47 4.08 7.60
N ASP A 37 -8.56 4.27 6.29
CA ASP A 37 -8.71 3.19 5.32
C ASP A 37 -7.52 2.23 5.34
N SER A 38 -6.30 2.77 5.42
CA SER A 38 -5.12 1.91 5.51
C SER A 38 -5.04 1.13 6.82
N HIS A 39 -5.60 1.64 7.92
CA HIS A 39 -5.61 0.94 9.20
C HIS A 39 -6.61 -0.22 9.19
N SER A 40 -7.81 0.03 8.66
CA SER A 40 -8.86 -0.98 8.54
C SER A 40 -8.42 -2.13 7.62
N GLU A 41 -7.74 -1.83 6.50
CA GLU A 41 -7.16 -2.83 5.60
C GLU A 41 -6.15 -3.74 6.30
N ILE A 42 -5.16 -3.17 6.98
CA ILE A 42 -4.11 -3.95 7.65
C ILE A 42 -4.73 -4.80 8.77
N GLN A 43 -5.72 -4.26 9.49
CA GLN A 43 -6.40 -4.99 10.56
C GLN A 43 -7.21 -6.16 10.01
N LYS A 44 -7.91 -5.97 8.89
CA LYS A 44 -8.63 -7.03 8.19
C LYS A 44 -7.68 -8.14 7.73
N THR A 45 -6.57 -7.77 7.08
CA THR A 45 -5.53 -8.72 6.66
C THR A 45 -4.94 -9.49 7.83
N TYR A 46 -4.58 -8.81 8.92
CA TYR A 46 -4.04 -9.44 10.13
C TYR A 46 -5.01 -10.47 10.72
N ARG A 47 -6.28 -10.09 10.93
CA ARG A 47 -7.30 -11.00 11.47
C ARG A 47 -7.55 -12.19 10.55
N GLN A 48 -7.62 -11.95 9.24
CA GLN A 48 -7.81 -13.01 8.25
C GLN A 48 -6.63 -13.99 8.26
N LEU A 49 -5.40 -13.48 8.20
CA LEU A 49 -4.20 -14.30 8.15
C LEU A 49 -4.02 -15.11 9.44
N SER A 50 -4.23 -14.50 10.61
CA SER A 50 -4.14 -15.19 11.92
C SER A 50 -5.09 -16.39 11.98
N ARG A 51 -6.35 -16.20 11.60
CA ARG A 51 -7.34 -17.30 11.57
C ARG A 51 -6.94 -18.43 10.62
N ILE A 52 -6.36 -18.10 9.46
CA ILE A 52 -5.91 -19.12 8.50
C ILE A 52 -4.71 -19.89 9.08
N VAL A 53 -3.74 -19.20 9.70
CA VAL A 53 -2.57 -19.83 10.35
C VAL A 53 -3.00 -20.80 11.45
N ASP A 54 -3.92 -20.40 12.32
CA ASP A 54 -4.41 -21.26 13.42
C ASP A 54 -5.12 -22.52 12.90
N ARG A 55 -5.97 -22.33 11.88
CA ARG A 55 -6.68 -23.45 11.22
C ARG A 55 -5.72 -24.36 10.48
N TRP A 56 -4.71 -23.81 9.83
CA TRP A 56 -3.71 -24.55 9.08
C TRP A 56 -2.86 -25.41 10.02
N HIS A 57 -2.37 -24.83 11.11
CA HIS A 57 -1.67 -25.56 12.16
C HIS A 57 -2.51 -26.71 12.73
N THR A 58 -3.78 -26.44 13.07
CA THR A 58 -4.71 -27.47 13.56
C THR A 58 -4.96 -28.57 12.52
N ALA A 59 -5.08 -28.23 11.24
CA ALA A 59 -5.27 -29.22 10.18
C ALA A 59 -4.06 -30.13 10.02
N VAL A 60 -2.85 -29.59 10.11
CA VAL A 60 -1.60 -30.36 10.06
C VAL A 60 -1.48 -31.31 11.26
N LEU A 61 -1.72 -30.83 12.48
CA LEU A 61 -1.70 -31.68 13.68
C LEU A 61 -2.71 -32.82 13.64
N ARG A 62 -3.84 -32.62 12.96
CA ARG A 62 -4.89 -33.64 12.79
C ARG A 62 -4.69 -34.54 11.56
N GLY A 63 -3.58 -34.42 10.84
CA GLY A 63 -3.31 -35.20 9.63
C GLY A 63 -4.25 -34.90 8.45
N LYS A 64 -4.95 -33.76 8.44
CA LYS A 64 -5.91 -33.38 7.39
C LYS A 64 -5.19 -32.74 6.20
N THR A 65 -4.47 -33.55 5.43
CA THR A 65 -3.55 -33.11 4.36
C THR A 65 -4.22 -32.21 3.30
N HIS A 66 -5.38 -32.61 2.77
CA HIS A 66 -6.11 -31.81 1.77
C HIS A 66 -6.55 -30.45 2.32
N GLN A 67 -7.06 -30.41 3.56
CA GLN A 67 -7.45 -29.17 4.21
C GLN A 67 -6.23 -28.27 4.49
N ALA A 68 -5.11 -28.86 4.92
CA ALA A 68 -3.87 -28.14 5.16
C ALA A 68 -3.37 -27.49 3.87
N ALA A 69 -3.34 -28.20 2.74
CA ALA A 69 -2.94 -27.67 1.44
C ALA A 69 -3.83 -26.50 0.97
N LYS A 70 -5.16 -26.60 1.15
CA LYS A 70 -6.09 -25.51 0.82
C LYS A 70 -5.84 -24.25 1.67
N LEU A 71 -5.60 -24.43 2.97
CA LEU A 71 -5.32 -23.31 3.88
C LEU A 71 -3.98 -22.67 3.58
N GLU A 72 -2.97 -23.48 3.25
CA GLU A 72 -1.67 -23.02 2.82
C GLU A 72 -1.74 -22.13 1.57
N HIS A 73 -2.45 -22.58 0.53
CA HIS A 73 -2.71 -21.75 -0.66
C HIS A 73 -3.45 -20.45 -0.30
N SER A 74 -4.36 -20.51 0.67
CA SER A 74 -5.06 -19.32 1.18
C SER A 74 -4.11 -18.35 1.88
N LEU A 75 -3.10 -18.83 2.63
CA LEU A 75 -2.06 -17.98 3.23
C LEU A 75 -1.29 -17.24 2.13
N GLU A 76 -0.83 -17.95 1.11
CA GLU A 76 -0.08 -17.37 0.00
C GLU A 76 -0.90 -16.31 -0.75
N THR A 77 -2.18 -16.58 -0.97
CA THR A 77 -3.11 -15.65 -1.61
C THR A 77 -3.25 -14.37 -0.80
N VAL A 78 -3.47 -14.47 0.52
CA VAL A 78 -3.62 -13.30 1.40
C VAL A 78 -2.33 -12.49 1.49
N MET A 79 -1.17 -13.16 1.67
CA MET A 79 0.13 -12.50 1.70
C MET A 79 0.44 -11.78 0.38
N SER A 80 0.12 -12.41 -0.76
CA SER A 80 0.31 -11.80 -2.09
C SER A 80 -0.58 -10.57 -2.30
N ALA A 81 -1.83 -10.64 -1.88
CA ALA A 81 -2.76 -9.50 -1.96
C ALA A 81 -2.30 -8.31 -1.09
N ASP A 82 -1.78 -8.57 0.11
CA ASP A 82 -1.20 -7.55 0.99
C ASP A 82 0.06 -6.91 0.37
N LEU A 83 0.94 -7.70 -0.24
CA LEU A 83 2.10 -7.19 -0.98
C LEU A 83 1.69 -6.28 -2.13
N GLU A 84 0.69 -6.66 -2.91
CA GLU A 84 0.16 -5.82 -3.99
C GLU A 84 -0.43 -4.51 -3.47
N ALA A 85 -1.18 -4.55 -2.36
CA ALA A 85 -1.64 -3.33 -1.69
C ALA A 85 -0.47 -2.44 -1.25
N HIS A 86 0.60 -3.03 -0.72
CA HIS A 86 1.80 -2.31 -0.32
C HIS A 86 2.54 -1.70 -1.52
N ARG A 87 2.67 -2.42 -2.63
CA ARG A 87 3.25 -1.92 -3.89
C ARG A 87 2.48 -0.71 -4.41
N ARG A 88 1.15 -0.74 -4.36
CA ARG A 88 0.31 0.44 -4.71
C ARG A 88 0.61 1.63 -3.81
N LYS A 89 0.73 1.43 -2.49
CA LYS A 89 1.09 2.48 -1.52
C LYS A 89 2.49 3.06 -1.81
N LEU A 90 3.45 2.20 -2.11
CA LEU A 90 4.81 2.63 -2.47
C LEU A 90 4.84 3.47 -3.77
N ARG A 91 4.09 3.08 -4.80
CA ARG A 91 3.96 3.86 -6.05
C ARG A 91 3.37 5.25 -5.79
N ARG A 92 2.36 5.36 -4.92
CA ARG A 92 1.79 6.67 -4.52
C ARG A 92 2.83 7.53 -3.79
N ALA A 93 3.56 6.95 -2.84
CA ALA A 93 4.63 7.65 -2.12
C ALA A 93 5.77 8.09 -3.06
N ALA A 94 6.14 7.26 -4.05
CA ALA A 94 7.15 7.61 -5.04
C ALA A 94 6.75 8.84 -5.86
N ARG A 95 5.47 8.92 -6.29
CA ARG A 95 4.93 10.10 -6.98
C ARG A 95 5.01 11.36 -6.11
N GLN A 96 4.67 11.24 -4.82
CA GLN A 96 4.76 12.38 -3.89
C GLN A 96 6.19 12.87 -3.71
N VAL A 97 7.18 11.97 -3.65
CA VAL A 97 8.60 12.34 -3.60
C VAL A 97 9.04 13.02 -4.90
N ALA A 98 8.66 12.46 -6.06
CA ALA A 98 9.03 13.01 -7.36
C ALA A 98 8.45 14.41 -7.62
N LEU A 99 7.25 14.69 -7.10
CA LEU A 99 6.60 16.00 -7.22
C LEU A 99 7.09 17.04 -6.19
N SER A 100 7.99 16.65 -5.29
CA SER A 100 8.51 17.57 -4.27
C SER A 100 9.71 18.35 -4.82
N ASN A 101 9.48 19.52 -5.40
CA ASN A 101 10.54 20.50 -5.69
C ASN A 101 10.78 21.37 -4.45
N PRO A 102 11.98 21.38 -3.86
CA PRO A 102 12.26 22.20 -2.69
C PRO A 102 12.49 23.65 -3.10
N THR A 103 11.43 24.44 -3.20
CA THR A 103 11.50 25.89 -3.46
C THR A 103 11.64 26.72 -2.19
N SER A 104 11.27 26.17 -1.03
CA SER A 104 11.34 26.85 0.28
C SER A 104 11.89 25.94 1.39
N ALA A 105 12.32 26.52 2.52
CA ALA A 105 12.77 25.75 3.69
C ALA A 105 11.69 24.80 4.24
N THR A 106 10.42 25.22 4.21
CA THR A 106 9.25 24.39 4.57
C THR A 106 9.09 23.20 3.61
N ASP A 107 9.33 23.41 2.31
CA ASP A 107 9.27 22.35 1.30
C ASP A 107 10.39 21.33 1.48
N SER A 108 11.57 21.76 1.93
CA SER A 108 12.70 20.88 2.25
C SER A 108 12.39 19.92 3.40
N SER A 109 11.77 20.40 4.49
CA SER A 109 11.33 19.55 5.61
C SER A 109 10.27 18.53 5.18
N LEU A 110 9.30 18.96 4.36
CA LEU A 110 8.27 18.09 3.81
C LEU A 110 8.83 17.03 2.86
N ALA A 111 9.76 17.42 1.98
CA ALA A 111 10.45 16.52 1.06
C ALA A 111 11.28 15.47 1.82
N ALA A 112 11.98 15.87 2.88
CA ALA A 112 12.72 14.97 3.76
C ALA A 112 11.79 13.95 4.45
N LYS A 113 10.63 14.40 4.97
CA LYS A 113 9.60 13.52 5.54
C LYS A 113 9.06 12.52 4.51
N ARG A 114 8.70 12.99 3.30
CA ARG A 114 8.23 12.12 2.20
C ARG A 114 9.28 11.08 1.81
N GLY A 115 10.55 11.48 1.70
CA GLY A 115 11.68 10.59 1.43
C GLY A 115 11.87 9.52 2.51
N LYS A 116 11.77 9.90 3.80
CA LYS A 116 11.83 8.95 4.93
C LYS A 116 10.69 7.93 4.87
N THR A 117 9.47 8.39 4.59
CA THR A 117 8.30 7.51 4.43
C THR A 117 8.48 6.53 3.28
N PHE A 118 8.94 7.00 2.12
CA PHE A 118 9.23 6.14 0.97
C PHE A 118 10.26 5.06 1.30
N ARG A 119 11.38 5.42 1.95
CA ARG A 119 12.41 4.45 2.39
C ARG A 119 11.83 3.41 3.36
N LYS A 120 11.02 3.83 4.33
CA LYS A 120 10.35 2.93 5.28
C LYS A 120 9.43 1.93 4.57
N LEU A 121 8.57 2.41 3.66
CA LEU A 121 7.67 1.56 2.86
C LEU A 121 8.45 0.57 2.00
N ARG A 122 9.53 1.02 1.34
CA ARG A 122 10.38 0.16 0.50
C ARG A 122 11.06 -0.94 1.31
N SER A 123 11.62 -0.60 2.47
CA SER A 123 12.27 -1.57 3.36
C SER A 123 11.26 -2.63 3.81
N LEU A 124 10.08 -2.19 4.23
CA LEU A 124 9.03 -3.07 4.71
C LEU A 124 8.49 -4.00 3.62
N LEU A 125 8.31 -3.48 2.40
CA LEU A 125 7.94 -4.29 1.24
C LEU A 125 8.98 -5.40 0.99
N ARG A 126 10.28 -5.06 0.99
CA ARG A 126 11.35 -6.06 0.80
C ARG A 126 11.32 -7.16 1.84
N THR A 127 11.10 -6.83 3.11
CA THR A 127 10.98 -7.82 4.19
C THR A 127 9.80 -8.76 3.94
N LYS A 128 8.62 -8.22 3.64
CA LYS A 128 7.43 -9.04 3.34
C LYS A 128 7.62 -9.93 2.11
N GLU A 129 8.24 -9.41 1.04
CA GLU A 129 8.55 -10.19 -0.16
C GLU A 129 9.56 -11.31 0.11
N HIS A 130 10.55 -11.05 0.96
CA HIS A 130 11.52 -12.06 1.37
C HIS A 130 10.83 -13.18 2.15
N LEU A 131 9.97 -12.83 3.13
CA LEU A 131 9.21 -13.82 3.91
C LEU A 131 8.30 -14.67 3.03
N LEU A 132 7.53 -14.07 2.12
CA LEU A 132 6.66 -14.84 1.22
C LEU A 132 7.47 -15.77 0.30
N ARG A 133 8.57 -15.28 -0.29
CA ARG A 133 9.44 -16.10 -1.13
C ARG A 133 10.05 -17.27 -0.35
N SER A 134 10.50 -17.03 0.88
CA SER A 134 11.01 -18.08 1.77
C SER A 134 9.92 -19.07 2.17
N PHE A 135 8.68 -18.60 2.38
CA PHE A 135 7.54 -19.44 2.69
C PHE A 135 7.21 -20.39 1.54
N GLN A 136 7.17 -19.88 0.30
CA GLN A 136 6.88 -20.66 -0.91
C GLN A 136 7.97 -21.68 -1.25
N ARG A 137 9.24 -21.37 -0.94
CA ARG A 137 10.37 -22.28 -1.21
C ARG A 137 10.54 -23.38 -0.17
N SER A 138 10.08 -23.14 1.06
CA SER A 138 10.26 -24.09 2.15
C SER A 138 9.29 -25.26 2.01
N ARG A 139 9.80 -26.49 2.09
CA ARG A 139 8.97 -27.71 2.17
C ARG A 139 8.61 -28.09 3.62
N ALA A 140 9.43 -27.69 4.59
CA ALA A 140 9.22 -28.03 5.98
C ALA A 140 8.08 -27.21 6.60
N PHE A 141 7.11 -27.89 7.21
CA PHE A 141 5.97 -27.28 7.88
C PHE A 141 6.41 -26.30 8.98
N SER A 142 7.32 -26.72 9.87
CA SER A 142 7.80 -25.90 10.99
C SER A 142 8.37 -24.55 10.53
N ASN A 143 9.19 -24.54 9.49
CA ASN A 143 9.77 -23.31 8.95
C ASN A 143 8.70 -22.43 8.28
N ARG A 144 7.75 -23.01 7.54
CA ARG A 144 6.63 -22.24 6.97
C ARG A 144 5.73 -21.63 8.05
N TYR A 145 5.46 -22.37 9.12
CA TYR A 145 4.71 -21.88 10.28
C TYR A 145 5.41 -20.70 10.94
N ARG A 146 6.73 -20.81 11.18
CA ARG A 146 7.55 -19.70 11.69
C ARG A 146 7.49 -18.49 10.77
N LEU A 147 7.67 -18.66 9.45
CA LEU A 147 7.64 -17.56 8.49
C LEU A 147 6.26 -16.87 8.41
N ALA A 148 5.17 -17.63 8.52
CA ALA A 148 3.83 -17.06 8.61
C ALA A 148 3.62 -16.27 9.91
N GLY A 149 4.18 -16.75 11.03
CA GLY A 149 4.25 -16.02 12.30
C GLY A 149 5.03 -14.71 12.18
N ASP A 150 6.23 -14.75 11.59
CA ASP A 150 7.06 -13.56 11.33
C ASP A 150 6.28 -12.53 10.49
N TYR A 151 5.50 -12.99 9.50
CA TYR A 151 4.65 -12.11 8.69
C TYR A 151 3.53 -11.47 9.51
N LEU A 152 2.87 -12.24 10.39
CA LEU A 152 1.85 -11.72 11.31
C LEU A 152 2.41 -10.68 12.27
N GLU A 153 3.63 -10.90 12.78
CA GLU A 153 4.33 -9.95 13.64
C GLU A 153 4.58 -8.62 12.95
N ILE A 154 4.99 -8.64 11.68
CA ILE A 154 5.12 -7.43 10.88
C ILE A 154 3.78 -6.69 10.76
N LEU A 155 2.69 -7.40 10.47
CA LEU A 155 1.36 -6.78 10.40
C LEU A 155 0.93 -6.19 11.74
N ARG A 156 1.20 -6.89 12.85
CA ARG A 156 0.92 -6.43 14.22
C ARG A 156 1.70 -5.14 14.53
N TRP A 157 3.00 -5.10 14.20
CA TRP A 157 3.82 -3.91 14.37
C TRP A 157 3.32 -2.72 13.54
N GLN A 158 2.86 -2.97 12.30
CA GLN A 158 2.25 -1.92 11.48
C GLN A 158 0.98 -1.35 12.14
N LEU A 159 0.13 -2.20 12.73
CA LEU A 159 -1.07 -1.75 13.45
C LEU A 159 -0.71 -0.89 14.67
N GLY A 160 0.28 -1.30 15.47
CA GLY A 160 0.76 -0.54 16.62
C GLY A 160 1.37 0.82 16.23
N SER A 161 2.18 0.82 15.16
CA SER A 161 2.78 2.05 14.62
C SER A 161 1.73 3.03 14.07
N GLN A 162 0.61 2.54 13.56
CA GLN A 162 -0.48 3.40 13.08
C GLN A 162 -1.36 3.93 14.20
N ARG A 163 -1.64 3.12 15.23
CA ARG A 163 -2.40 3.55 16.41
C ARG A 163 -1.71 4.70 17.14
N THR A 164 -0.40 4.60 17.34
CA THR A 164 0.41 5.66 17.95
C THR A 164 0.36 6.95 17.13
N TRP A 165 0.48 6.85 15.80
CA TRP A 165 0.37 8.00 14.91
C TRP A 165 -1.03 8.64 14.91
N LEU A 166 -2.10 7.84 14.93
CA LEU A 166 -3.48 8.35 15.01
C LEU A 166 -3.73 9.06 16.36
N ALA A 167 -3.25 8.48 17.46
CA ALA A 167 -3.38 9.06 18.80
C ALA A 167 -2.62 10.39 18.93
N GLU A 168 -1.39 10.47 18.40
CA GLU A 168 -0.58 11.70 18.39
C GLU A 168 -1.28 12.82 17.61
N LYS A 169 -1.86 12.50 16.45
CA LYS A 169 -2.62 13.49 15.65
C LYS A 169 -3.94 13.92 16.25
N SER A 170 -4.65 13.04 16.97
CA SER A 170 -5.89 13.41 17.67
C SER A 170 -5.64 14.23 18.93
N GLY A 171 -4.49 14.04 19.60
CA GLY A 171 -4.12 14.79 20.80
C GLY A 171 -3.65 16.23 20.55
N GLN A 172 -3.21 16.55 19.33
CA GLN A 172 -2.76 17.90 18.95
C GLN A 172 -3.89 18.86 18.51
N GLN A 173 -5.16 18.44 18.53
CA GLN A 173 -6.30 19.31 18.17
C GLN A 173 -6.91 20.10 19.36
N VAL A 174 -6.29 20.07 20.55
CA VAL A 174 -6.79 20.83 21.71
C VAL A 174 -5.66 21.58 22.39
N GLN A 175 -5.32 22.75 21.87
CA GLN A 175 -4.85 23.89 22.67
C GLN A 175 -5.38 25.17 22.00
N PRO A 176 -6.24 25.96 22.68
CA PRO A 176 -6.70 27.26 22.19
C PRO A 176 -5.57 28.29 22.12
#